data_AF-A0A839VL20-F1
#
_entry.id   AF-A0A839VL20-F1
#
_cell.length_a   1.000
_cell.length_b   1.000
_cell.length_c   1.000
_cell.angle_alpha   90.00
_cell.angle_beta   90.00
_cell.angle_gamma   90.00
#
_symmetry.space_group_name_H-M   'P 1'
#
loop_
_entity.id
_entity.type
_entity.pdbx_description
1 polymer ?
#
loop_
_entity_poly.entity_id
_entity_poly.type
_entity_poly.pdbx_seq_one_letter_code
_entity_poly.pdbx_strand_id
1 'polypeptide(L)'
;MQLLLETTKTWDEAVKRWLLEKAKKKSLQSDEFNIRWLNKYLACVPLEKIDRSVVATLKTEKMASGVSNATVNRMLALLRSILRVAVSEWDWISSAPPIKLLREPSRRIRYLSSAQAIRLLSELENLTERLIKVETILELLMRAGDVRTLR
;
A
#
# COMPACT_ATOMS: atom_id res chain seq x y z
N MET A 1 32.22 -8.22 -32.44
CA MET A 1 31.18 -7.24 -32.10
C MET A 1 29.98 -8.03 -31.59
N GLN A 2 29.90 -8.23 -30.27
CA GLN A 2 28.91 -9.10 -29.66
C GLN A 2 27.59 -8.31 -29.59
N LEU A 3 26.63 -8.67 -30.44
CA LEU A 3 25.25 -8.22 -30.31
C LEU A 3 24.76 -8.71 -28.94
N LEU A 4 24.79 -7.82 -27.95
CA LEU A 4 24.02 -8.00 -26.72
C LEU A 4 22.57 -8.06 -27.18
N LEU A 5 22.04 -9.28 -27.31
CA LEU A 5 20.62 -9.52 -27.28
C LEU A 5 20.15 -8.93 -25.95
N GLU A 6 19.67 -7.68 -25.97
CA GLU A 6 18.98 -7.08 -24.83
C GLU A 6 17.78 -7.99 -24.57
N THR A 7 17.97 -8.94 -23.65
CA THR A 7 16.91 -9.84 -23.24
C THR A 7 15.80 -8.98 -22.68
N THR A 8 14.72 -8.87 -23.44
CA THR A 8 13.56 -8.06 -23.09
C THR A 8 13.09 -8.48 -21.71
N LYS A 9 13.18 -7.55 -20.75
CA LYS A 9 12.82 -7.84 -19.36
C LYS A 9 11.33 -7.97 -19.19
N THR A 10 10.93 -9.03 -18.50
CA THR A 10 9.55 -9.39 -18.28
C THR A 10 9.06 -8.97 -16.89
N TRP A 11 7.74 -8.91 -16.74
CA TRP A 11 7.09 -8.72 -15.45
C TRP A 11 7.51 -9.78 -14.42
N ASP A 12 7.68 -11.04 -14.83
CA ASP A 12 8.05 -12.12 -13.90
C ASP A 12 9.47 -11.93 -13.33
N GLU A 13 10.41 -11.50 -14.17
CA GLU A 13 11.77 -11.13 -13.72
C GLU A 13 11.73 -9.94 -12.76
N ALA A 14 10.89 -8.94 -13.05
CA ALA A 14 10.73 -7.75 -12.23
C ALA A 14 10.16 -8.10 -10.85
N VAL A 15 9.13 -8.94 -10.81
CA VAL A 15 8.52 -9.43 -9.57
C VAL A 15 9.53 -10.23 -8.75
N LYS A 16 10.27 -11.14 -9.38
CA LYS A 16 11.29 -11.95 -8.69
C LYS A 16 12.33 -11.06 -8.02
N ARG A 17 12.87 -10.08 -8.76
CA ARG A 17 13.84 -9.13 -8.23
C ARG A 17 13.25 -8.25 -7.13
N TRP A 18 12.05 -7.72 -7.34
CA TRP A 18 11.33 -6.90 -6.36
C TRP A 18 11.16 -7.63 -5.01
N LEU A 19 10.72 -8.88 -5.04
CA LEU A 19 10.49 -9.67 -3.82
C LEU A 19 11.80 -9.96 -3.08
N LEU A 20 12.90 -10.19 -3.80
CA LEU A 20 14.23 -10.35 -3.20
C LEU A 20 14.70 -9.06 -2.53
N GLU A 21 14.57 -7.91 -3.20
CA GLU A 21 15.02 -6.62 -2.68
C GLU A 21 14.15 -6.12 -1.51
N LYS A 22 12.85 -6.42 -1.52
CA LYS A 22 11.90 -5.95 -0.50
C LYS A 22 11.54 -7.02 0.55
N ALA A 23 12.30 -8.11 0.63
CA ALA A 23 12.03 -9.24 1.52
C ALA A 23 11.83 -8.88 3.01
N LYS A 24 12.48 -7.82 3.49
CA LYS A 24 12.38 -7.37 4.90
C LYS A 24 11.21 -6.42 5.19
N LYS A 25 10.39 -6.09 4.18
CA LYS A 25 9.34 -5.08 4.30
C LYS A 25 8.11 -5.66 5.00
N LYS A 26 7.61 -4.97 6.04
CA LYS A 26 6.37 -5.36 6.75
C LYS A 26 5.15 -5.50 5.85
N SER A 27 5.11 -4.82 4.69
CA SER A 27 4.00 -4.90 3.73
C SER A 27 4.15 -6.00 2.68
N LEU A 28 5.18 -6.85 2.74
CA LEU A 28 5.48 -7.84 1.70
C LEU A 28 4.29 -8.78 1.44
N GLN A 29 3.63 -9.23 2.49
CA GLN A 29 2.45 -10.10 2.36
C GLN A 29 1.32 -9.44 1.55
N SER A 30 1.08 -8.14 1.76
CA SER A 30 0.09 -7.39 0.98
C SER A 30 0.53 -7.19 -0.47
N ASP A 31 1.84 -7.01 -0.69
CA ASP A 31 2.42 -6.88 -2.02
C ASP A 31 2.27 -8.20 -2.81
N GLU A 32 2.49 -9.36 -2.17
CA GLU A 32 2.30 -10.69 -2.76
C GLU A 32 0.87 -10.96 -3.24
N PHE A 33 -0.14 -10.57 -2.45
CA PHE A 33 -1.55 -10.69 -2.88
C PHE A 33 -1.84 -9.88 -4.15
N ASN A 34 -1.30 -8.67 -4.24
CA ASN A 34 -1.47 -7.82 -5.42
C ASN A 34 -0.68 -8.35 -6.62
N ILE A 35 0.55 -8.83 -6.42
CA ILE A 35 1.37 -9.49 -7.45
C ILE A 35 0.63 -10.70 -8.01
N ARG A 36 0.09 -11.57 -7.16
CA ARG A 36 -0.67 -12.75 -7.61
C ARG A 36 -1.86 -12.38 -8.49
N TRP A 37 -2.54 -11.28 -8.16
CA TRP A 37 -3.63 -10.77 -8.99
C TRP A 37 -3.12 -10.21 -10.32
N LEU A 38 -2.03 -9.43 -10.31
CA LEU A 38 -1.42 -8.84 -11.50
C LEU A 38 -0.88 -9.92 -12.45
N ASN A 39 -0.32 -11.00 -11.93
CA ASN A 39 0.22 -12.11 -12.72
C ASN A 39 -0.83 -12.79 -13.60
N LYS A 40 -2.13 -12.67 -13.28
CA LYS A 40 -3.21 -13.16 -14.17
C LYS A 40 -3.24 -12.47 -15.53
N TYR A 41 -2.67 -11.27 -15.61
CA TYR A 41 -2.69 -10.41 -16.79
C TYR A 41 -1.29 -10.11 -17.33
N LEU A 42 -0.29 -10.03 -16.44
CA LEU A 42 1.06 -9.56 -16.76
C LEU A 42 2.10 -10.69 -16.79
N ALA A 43 1.75 -11.93 -16.47
CA ALA A 43 2.71 -13.04 -16.59
C ALA A 43 3.29 -13.10 -18.00
N CYS A 44 4.61 -13.22 -18.08
CA CYS A 44 5.40 -13.23 -19.30
C CYS A 44 5.29 -11.97 -20.19
N VAL A 45 4.64 -10.90 -19.72
CA VAL A 45 4.53 -9.66 -20.47
C VAL A 45 5.84 -8.88 -20.36
N PRO A 46 6.42 -8.43 -21.49
CA PRO A 46 7.53 -7.49 -21.49
C PRO A 46 7.19 -6.19 -20.76
N LEU A 47 8.08 -5.69 -19.92
CA LEU A 47 7.85 -4.43 -19.18
C LEU A 47 7.58 -3.24 -20.11
N GLU A 48 8.24 -3.19 -21.27
CA GLU A 48 8.04 -2.15 -22.29
C GLU A 48 6.64 -2.14 -22.90
N LYS A 49 5.93 -3.28 -22.84
CA LYS A 49 4.55 -3.40 -23.34
C LYS A 49 3.51 -3.00 -22.29
N ILE A 50 3.92 -2.73 -21.05
CA ILE A 50 3.04 -2.24 -20.00
C ILE A 50 2.87 -0.73 -20.16
N ASP A 51 1.92 -0.35 -21.03
CA ASP A 51 1.61 1.03 -21.34
C ASP A 51 0.41 1.59 -20.56
N ARG A 52 -0.05 2.79 -20.91
CA ARG A 52 -1.22 3.42 -20.28
C ARG A 52 -2.51 2.64 -20.52
N SER A 53 -2.63 1.97 -21.67
CA SER A 53 -3.81 1.16 -22.03
C SER A 53 -3.91 -0.06 -21.12
N VAL A 54 -2.80 -0.79 -20.97
CA VAL A 54 -2.70 -1.94 -20.06
C VAL A 54 -3.05 -1.54 -18.62
N VAL A 55 -2.49 -0.42 -18.13
CA VAL A 55 -2.80 0.09 -16.79
C VAL A 55 -4.29 0.44 -16.64
N ALA A 56 -4.92 1.03 -17.66
CA ALA A 56 -6.34 1.36 -17.64
C ALA A 56 -7.23 0.10 -17.60
N THR A 57 -6.86 -0.93 -18.36
CA THR A 57 -7.54 -2.24 -18.32
C THR A 57 -7.43 -2.87 -16.94
N LEU A 58 -6.22 -2.98 -16.37
CA LEU A 58 -6.02 -3.55 -15.03
C LEU A 58 -6.82 -2.79 -13.96
N LYS A 59 -6.88 -1.47 -14.05
CA LYS A 59 -7.69 -0.64 -13.15
C LYS A 59 -9.17 -0.98 -13.26
N THR A 60 -9.69 -1.08 -14.47
CA THR A 60 -11.10 -1.37 -14.74
C THR A 60 -11.47 -2.78 -14.25
N GLU A 61 -10.65 -3.78 -14.56
CA GLU A 61 -10.83 -5.15 -14.10
C GLU A 61 -10.78 -5.26 -12.57
N LYS A 62 -9.85 -4.55 -11.93
CA LYS A 62 -9.79 -4.54 -10.46
C LYS A 62 -11.04 -3.89 -9.85
N MET A 63 -11.53 -2.81 -10.43
CA MET A 63 -12.77 -2.17 -9.98
C MET A 63 -13.99 -3.08 -10.17
N ALA A 64 -14.07 -3.79 -11.30
CA ALA A 64 -15.14 -4.73 -11.60
C ALA A 64 -15.23 -5.90 -10.60
N SER A 65 -14.13 -6.23 -9.92
CA SER A 65 -14.13 -7.22 -8.82
C SER A 65 -14.80 -6.74 -7.52
N GLY A 66 -15.35 -5.52 -7.49
CA GLY A 66 -16.15 -5.01 -6.37
C GLY A 66 -15.35 -4.56 -5.15
N VAL A 67 -14.03 -4.40 -5.28
CA VAL A 67 -13.17 -3.94 -4.17
C VAL A 67 -13.18 -2.42 -4.02
N SER A 68 -12.88 -1.94 -2.81
CA SER A 68 -12.79 -0.50 -2.54
C SER A 68 -11.72 0.21 -3.37
N ASN A 69 -11.90 1.53 -3.61
CA ASN A 69 -10.88 2.36 -4.26
C ASN A 69 -9.51 2.28 -3.59
N ALA A 70 -9.47 2.16 -2.25
CA ALA A 70 -8.23 2.00 -1.51
C ALA A 70 -7.51 0.69 -1.88
N THR A 71 -8.26 -0.39 -2.10
CA THR A 71 -7.69 -1.68 -2.54
C THR A 71 -7.15 -1.59 -3.97
N VAL A 72 -7.88 -0.96 -4.89
CA VAL A 72 -7.40 -0.71 -6.26
C VAL A 72 -6.14 0.16 -6.23
N ASN A 73 -6.12 1.21 -5.40
CA ASN A 73 -4.98 2.12 -5.27
C ASN A 73 -3.73 1.43 -4.73
N ARG A 74 -3.85 0.47 -3.79
CA ARG A 74 -2.71 -0.33 -3.32
C ARG A 74 -2.08 -1.11 -4.46
N MET A 75 -2.89 -1.76 -5.28
CA MET A 75 -2.40 -2.49 -6.46
C MET A 75 -1.75 -1.54 -7.48
N LEU A 76 -2.38 -0.41 -7.80
CA LEU A 76 -1.81 0.59 -8.72
C LEU A 76 -0.52 1.22 -8.20
N ALA A 77 -0.41 1.44 -6.89
CA ALA A 77 0.79 1.95 -6.25
C ALA A 77 1.94 0.93 -6.30
N LEU A 78 1.65 -0.36 -6.12
CA LEU A 78 2.64 -1.43 -6.28
C LEU A 78 3.14 -1.52 -7.72
N LEU A 79 2.23 -1.58 -8.70
CA LEU A 79 2.57 -1.59 -10.13
C LEU A 79 3.44 -0.36 -10.49
N ARG A 80 3.04 0.84 -10.04
CA ARG A 80 3.82 2.07 -10.26
C ARG A 80 5.22 1.96 -9.66
N SER A 81 5.34 1.39 -8.47
CA SER A 81 6.63 1.29 -7.77
C SER A 81 7.57 0.35 -8.49
N ILE A 82 7.10 -0.83 -8.89
CA ILE A 82 7.90 -1.80 -9.64
C ILE A 82 8.38 -1.19 -10.97
N LEU A 83 7.48 -0.57 -11.74
CA LEU A 83 7.87 0.05 -13.02
C LEU A 83 8.83 1.22 -12.85
N ARG A 84 8.70 2.01 -11.78
CA ARG A 84 9.64 3.11 -11.50
C ARG A 84 11.02 2.61 -11.14
N VAL A 85 11.12 1.61 -10.27
CA VAL A 85 12.41 1.01 -9.91
C VAL A 85 13.05 0.34 -11.14
N ALA A 86 12.24 -0.27 -12.01
CA ALA A 86 12.71 -0.80 -13.28
C ALA A 86 13.32 0.27 -14.20
N VAL A 87 12.82 1.52 -14.16
CA VAL A 87 13.43 2.65 -14.87
C VAL A 87 14.67 3.16 -14.13
N SER A 88 14.54 3.53 -12.85
CA SER A 88 15.53 4.36 -12.18
C SER A 88 16.68 3.60 -11.52
N GLU A 89 16.42 2.40 -11.01
CA GLU A 89 17.42 1.63 -10.25
C GLU A 89 17.96 0.45 -11.06
N TRP A 90 17.13 -0.17 -11.88
CA TRP A 90 17.52 -1.35 -12.65
C TRP A 90 17.92 -1.05 -14.08
N ASP A 91 17.51 0.12 -14.60
CA ASP A 91 17.74 0.54 -15.99
C ASP A 91 17.27 -0.51 -17.01
N TRP A 92 16.11 -1.12 -16.75
CA TRP A 92 15.52 -2.18 -17.57
C TRP A 92 14.58 -1.65 -18.65
N ILE A 93 14.00 -0.47 -18.45
CA ILE A 93 13.11 0.20 -19.40
C ILE A 93 13.39 1.70 -19.38
N SER A 94 13.26 2.36 -20.53
CA SER A 94 13.59 3.80 -20.64
C SER A 94 12.57 4.71 -19.94
N SER A 95 11.32 4.27 -19.82
CA SER A 95 10.27 5.07 -19.16
C SER A 95 9.13 4.21 -18.64
N ALA A 96 8.38 4.74 -17.66
CA ALA A 96 7.19 4.11 -17.10
C ALA A 96 5.94 4.96 -17.37
N PRO A 97 4.77 4.36 -17.65
CA PRO A 97 3.54 5.11 -17.86
C PRO A 97 3.10 5.82 -16.56
N PRO A 98 2.56 7.05 -16.66
CA PRO A 98 2.00 7.74 -15.51
C PRO A 98 0.73 7.05 -15.03
N ILE A 99 0.78 6.44 -13.85
CA ILE A 99 -0.38 5.80 -13.22
C ILE A 99 -1.08 6.80 -12.30
N LYS A 100 -2.37 7.08 -12.51
CA LYS A 100 -3.18 7.95 -11.62
C LYS A 100 -4.02 7.12 -10.64
N LEU A 101 -3.99 7.47 -9.36
CA LEU A 101 -4.80 6.83 -8.32
C LEU A 101 -6.25 7.32 -8.36
N LEU A 102 -7.16 6.49 -7.86
CA LEU A 102 -8.55 6.83 -7.62
C LEU A 102 -8.70 7.75 -6.41
N ARG A 103 -9.72 8.60 -6.42
CA ARG A 103 -10.09 9.39 -5.24
C ARG A 103 -10.60 8.45 -4.15
N GLU A 104 -10.04 8.58 -2.96
CA GLU A 104 -10.53 7.90 -1.78
C GLU A 104 -11.47 8.85 -1.01
N PRO A 105 -12.61 8.36 -0.49
CA PRO A 105 -13.42 9.16 0.41
C PRO A 105 -12.59 9.49 1.66
N SER A 106 -12.71 10.73 2.15
CA SER A 106 -12.04 11.16 3.37
C SER A 106 -12.41 10.21 4.51
N ARG A 107 -11.43 9.57 5.13
CA ARG A 107 -11.67 8.74 6.32
C ARG A 107 -12.15 9.65 7.43
N ARG A 108 -13.37 9.43 7.90
CA ARG A 108 -13.89 10.14 9.08
C ARG A 108 -13.18 9.59 10.31
N ILE A 109 -12.17 10.32 10.79
CA ILE A 109 -11.55 10.05 12.08
C ILE A 109 -12.54 10.55 13.14
N ARG A 110 -13.16 9.61 13.89
CA ARG A 110 -14.02 9.95 15.03
C ARG A 110 -13.17 9.86 16.29
N TYR A 111 -12.96 11.00 16.93
CA TYR A 111 -12.42 11.06 18.28
C TYR A 111 -13.51 10.70 19.29
N LEU A 112 -13.13 10.02 20.38
CA LEU A 112 -13.99 9.89 21.54
C LEU A 112 -14.08 11.26 22.22
N SER A 113 -15.29 11.67 22.60
CA SER A 113 -15.44 12.78 23.56
C SER A 113 -14.93 12.36 24.93
N SER A 114 -14.60 13.32 25.79
CA SER A 114 -14.14 13.04 27.15
C SER A 114 -15.12 12.14 27.92
N ALA A 115 -16.43 12.38 27.79
CA ALA A 115 -17.46 11.54 28.42
C ALA A 115 -17.47 10.10 27.87
N GLN A 116 -17.25 9.91 26.56
CA GLN A 116 -17.16 8.58 25.95
C GLN A 116 -15.87 7.86 26.35
N ALA A 117 -14.76 8.58 26.49
CA ALA A 117 -13.51 8.03 26.98
C ALA A 117 -13.65 7.56 28.44
N ILE A 118 -14.22 8.39 29.31
CA ILE A 118 -14.50 8.04 30.72
C ILE A 118 -15.41 6.81 30.80
N ARG A 119 -16.51 6.78 30.04
CA ARG A 119 -17.42 5.64 30.02
C ARG A 119 -16.75 4.36 29.53
N LEU A 120 -15.92 4.44 28.48
CA LEU A 120 -15.16 3.29 28.01
C LEU A 120 -14.21 2.76 29.07
N LEU A 121 -13.56 3.64 29.84
CA LEU A 121 -12.64 3.25 30.91
C LEU A 121 -13.36 2.56 32.07
N SER A 122 -14.50 3.09 32.51
CA SER A 122 -15.30 2.46 33.57
C SER A 122 -15.83 1.07 33.19
N GLU A 123 -16.18 0.86 31.92
CA GLU A 123 -16.59 -0.46 31.41
C GLU A 123 -15.40 -1.44 31.31
N LEU A 124 -14.20 -0.94 31.02
CA LEU A 124 -12.97 -1.76 30.96
C LEU A 124 -12.45 -2.14 32.35
N GLU A 125 -12.58 -1.27 33.35
CA GLU A 125 -12.25 -1.56 34.76
C GLU A 125 -13.09 -2.71 35.33
N ASN A 126 -14.34 -2.84 34.88
CA ASN A 126 -15.23 -3.94 35.26
C ASN A 126 -14.84 -5.31 34.64
N LEU A 127 -13.96 -5.36 33.63
CA LEU A 127 -13.76 -6.55 32.80
C LEU A 127 -12.58 -7.47 33.15
N THR A 128 -11.57 -7.09 33.94
CA THR A 128 -10.61 -7.97 34.70
C THR A 128 -9.29 -7.28 35.11
N GLU A 129 -8.69 -7.79 36.20
CA GLU A 129 -7.44 -7.48 36.94
C GLU A 129 -6.10 -7.30 36.17
N ARG A 130 -6.07 -6.86 34.90
CA ARG A 130 -4.83 -6.60 34.15
C ARG A 130 -4.50 -5.11 33.95
N LEU A 131 -4.83 -4.30 34.95
CA LEU A 131 -4.62 -2.85 34.99
C LEU A 131 -3.21 -2.47 35.47
N ILE A 132 -2.17 -2.70 34.69
CA ILE A 132 -0.86 -2.04 34.92
C ILE A 132 -0.56 -0.96 33.86
N LYS A 133 -1.44 -0.69 32.87
CA LYS A 133 -1.10 0.29 31.81
C LYS A 133 -2.22 1.23 31.37
N VAL A 134 -3.32 1.37 32.10
CA VAL A 134 -4.36 2.34 31.70
C VAL A 134 -3.99 3.77 32.13
N GLU A 135 -3.40 3.94 33.32
CA GLU A 135 -2.91 5.23 33.81
C GLU A 135 -1.80 5.81 32.92
N THR A 136 -0.86 4.97 32.47
CA THR A 136 0.19 5.39 31.52
C THR A 136 -0.38 5.81 30.16
N ILE A 137 -1.44 5.13 29.69
CA ILE A 137 -2.12 5.49 28.44
C ILE A 137 -2.85 6.82 28.60
N LEU A 138 -3.46 7.08 29.75
CA LEU A 138 -4.09 8.37 30.07
C LEU A 138 -3.08 9.51 30.14
N GLU A 139 -1.97 9.34 30.85
CA GLU A 139 -0.90 10.35 30.88
C GLU A 139 -0.34 10.64 29.49
N LEU A 140 -0.17 9.61 28.66
CA LEU A 140 0.34 9.76 27.30
C LEU A 140 -0.68 10.44 26.37
N LEU A 141 -1.97 10.09 26.49
CA LEU A 141 -3.04 10.70 25.70
C LEU A 141 -3.34 12.14 26.13
N MET A 142 -3.24 12.45 27.43
CA MET A 142 -3.38 13.81 27.94
C MET A 142 -2.16 14.68 27.59
N ARG A 143 -0.93 14.15 27.63
CA ARG A 143 0.27 14.85 27.15
C ARG A 143 0.29 15.04 25.62
N ALA A 144 -0.24 14.09 24.85
CA ALA A 144 -0.35 14.21 23.39
C ALA A 144 -1.52 15.12 22.95
N GLY A 145 -2.44 15.46 23.86
CA GLY A 145 -3.57 16.34 23.62
C GLY A 145 -3.24 17.83 23.65
N ASP A 146 -2.03 18.21 24.07
CA ASP A 146 -1.60 19.60 24.18
C ASP A 146 -0.99 20.12 22.86
N VAL A 147 -1.80 20.09 21.80
CA VAL A 147 -1.57 20.91 20.60
C VAL A 147 -2.85 21.63 20.24
N ARG A 148 -3.22 22.57 21.12
CA ARG A 148 -3.77 23.90 20.81
C ARG A 148 -3.97 24.65 22.12
N THR A 149 -2.87 25.21 22.60
CA THR A 149 -2.84 26.24 23.64
C THR A 149 -3.71 27.44 23.24
N LEU A 150 -4.36 28.05 24.23
CA LEU A 150 -4.77 29.46 24.30
C LEU A 150 -5.94 29.92 23.40
N ARG A 151 -7.14 29.93 23.98
CA ARG A 151 -7.83 31.18 24.34
C ARG A 151 -8.82 30.96 25.47
#